data_AF-A0A5S3UKJ4-F1
#
_entry.id   AF-A0A5S3UKJ4-F1
#
_cell.length_a   1.000
_cell.length_b   1.000
_cell.length_c   1.000
_cell.angle_alpha   90.00
_cell.angle_beta   90.00
_cell.angle_gamma   90.00
#
_symmetry.space_group_name_H-M   'P 1'
#
loop_
_entity.id
_entity.type
_entity.pdbx_description
1 polymer ?
#
loop_
_entity_poly.entity_id
_entity_poly.type
_entity_poly.pdbx_seq_one_letter_code
_entity_poly.pdbx_strand_id
1 'polypeptide(L)'
;MEQQHQQTLTQLVNDVYNKPDLIEEHQVLIQPLLKDLLASAPAGFEGMATMIHSHLVNGLKSTNPNIQKFELESGLLKLKPYFQRINQ
;
A
#
# COMPACT_ATOMS: atom_id res chain seq x y z
N MET A 1 -4.68 -0.32 12.34
CA MET A 1 -3.24 -0.43 12.00
C MET A 1 -2.50 0.60 12.82
N GLU A 2 -1.42 0.22 13.51
CA GLU A 2 -0.64 1.16 14.32
C GLU A 2 0.06 2.22 13.44
N GLN A 3 0.24 3.43 13.97
CA GLN A 3 0.80 4.57 13.20
C GLN A 3 2.19 4.27 12.62
N GLN A 4 3.02 3.51 13.34
CA GLN A 4 4.32 3.06 12.84
C GLN A 4 4.17 2.20 11.57
N HIS A 5 3.27 1.21 11.59
CA HIS A 5 2.99 0.38 10.42
C HIS A 5 2.47 1.20 9.24
N GLN A 6 1.62 2.21 9.49
CA GLN A 6 1.13 3.11 8.44
C GLN A 6 2.28 3.86 7.73
N GLN A 7 3.23 4.39 8.51
CA GLN A 7 4.43 5.06 7.99
C GLN A 7 5.34 4.10 7.23
N THR A 8 5.62 2.93 7.80
CA THR A 8 6.45 1.90 7.18
C THR A 8 5.87 1.44 5.85
N LEU A 9 4.56 1.15 5.80
CA LEU A 9 3.89 0.77 4.54
C LEU A 9 4.02 1.86 3.49
N THR A 10 3.77 3.12 3.87
CA THR A 10 3.88 4.27 2.96
C THR A 10 5.29 4.42 2.42
N GLN A 11 6.32 4.27 3.25
CA GLN A 11 7.72 4.40 2.83
C GLN A 11 8.12 3.27 1.88
N LEU A 12 7.87 2.02 2.24
CA LEU A 12 8.25 0.87 1.44
C LEU A 12 7.61 0.90 0.04
N VAL A 13 6.33 1.27 -0.05
CA VAL A 13 5.66 1.40 -1.35
C VAL A 13 6.23 2.57 -2.16
N ASN A 14 6.55 3.70 -1.53
CA ASN A 14 7.22 4.81 -2.22
C ASN A 14 8.60 4.43 -2.73
N ASP A 15 9.37 3.65 -1.96
CA ASP A 15 10.69 3.18 -2.39
C ASP A 15 10.59 2.34 -3.65
N VAL A 16 9.65 1.37 -3.70
CA VAL A 16 9.41 0.55 -4.90
C VAL A 16 8.90 1.40 -6.08
N TYR A 17 8.01 2.36 -5.81
CA TYR A 17 7.51 3.28 -6.85
C TYR A 17 8.63 4.11 -7.49
N ASN A 18 9.57 4.62 -6.68
CA ASN A 18 10.67 5.46 -7.15
C ASN A 18 11.85 4.65 -7.69
N LYS A 19 12.07 3.44 -7.15
CA LYS A 19 13.15 2.52 -7.51
C LYS A 19 12.62 1.08 -7.59
N PRO A 20 12.07 0.68 -8.75
CA PRO A 20 11.48 -0.66 -8.95
C PRO A 20 12.39 -1.83 -8.62
N ASP A 21 13.72 -1.66 -8.72
CA ASP A 21 14.71 -2.69 -8.38
C ASP A 21 14.66 -3.14 -6.90
N LEU A 22 14.03 -2.37 -6.02
CA LEU A 22 13.85 -2.71 -4.61
C LEU A 22 12.69 -3.69 -4.36
N ILE A 23 11.94 -4.07 -5.40
CA ILE A 23 10.70 -4.83 -5.23
C ILE A 23 10.89 -6.16 -4.51
N GLU A 24 11.96 -6.91 -4.79
CA GLU A 24 12.19 -8.22 -4.17
C GLU A 24 12.43 -8.11 -2.65
N GLU A 25 13.22 -7.11 -2.23
CA GLU A 25 13.51 -6.82 -0.82
C GLU A 25 12.27 -6.26 -0.10
N HIS A 26 11.57 -5.33 -0.73
CA HIS A 26 10.48 -4.60 -0.08
C HIS A 26 9.18 -5.37 -0.08
N GLN A 27 8.91 -6.21 -1.08
CA GLN A 27 7.64 -6.95 -1.19
C GLN A 27 7.40 -7.85 0.02
N VAL A 28 8.43 -8.53 0.54
CA VAL A 28 8.30 -9.39 1.73
C VAL A 28 7.96 -8.62 3.00
N LEU A 29 8.36 -7.34 3.06
CA LEU A 29 8.05 -6.43 4.17
C LEU A 29 6.66 -5.77 4.00
N ILE A 30 6.26 -5.49 2.75
CA ILE A 30 4.96 -4.87 2.45
C ILE A 30 3.80 -5.85 2.67
N GLN A 31 3.95 -7.13 2.30
CA GLN A 31 2.84 -8.09 2.36
C GLN A 31 2.19 -8.24 3.74
N PRO A 32 2.93 -8.36 4.86
CA PRO A 32 2.33 -8.37 6.20
C PRO A 32 1.56 -7.09 6.53
N LEU A 33 2.08 -5.94 6.12
CA LEU A 33 1.45 -4.63 6.35
C LEU A 33 0.16 -4.45 5.55
N LEU A 34 0.09 -5.03 4.34
CA LEU A 34 -1.13 -5.07 3.55
C LEU A 34 -2.21 -5.97 4.19
N LYS A 35 -1.81 -7.05 4.84
CA LYS A 35 -2.75 -7.88 5.62
C LYS A 35 -3.27 -7.13 6.84
N ASP A 36 -2.38 -6.46 7.57
CA ASP A 36 -2.75 -5.62 8.71
C ASP A 36 -3.70 -4.47 8.31
N LEU A 37 -3.44 -3.82 7.16
CA LEU A 37 -4.33 -2.79 6.59
C LEU A 37 -5.78 -3.28 6.45
N LEU A 38 -5.98 -4.51 5.98
CA LEU A 38 -7.32 -5.09 5.84
C LEU A 38 -7.89 -5.51 7.19
N ALA A 39 -7.10 -6.21 8.00
CA ALA A 39 -7.56 -6.79 9.26
C ALA A 39 -7.95 -5.73 10.29
N SER A 40 -7.35 -4.55 10.20
CA SER A 40 -7.54 -3.45 11.14
C SER A 40 -8.31 -2.28 10.54
N ALA A 41 -8.95 -2.48 9.39
CA ALA A 41 -9.79 -1.47 8.78
C ALA A 41 -10.99 -1.14 9.70
N PRO A 42 -11.20 0.14 10.06
CA PRO A 42 -12.35 0.53 10.85
C PRO A 42 -13.66 0.32 10.10
N ALA A 43 -14.75 0.18 10.84
CA ALA A 43 -16.09 0.08 10.27
C ALA A 43 -16.41 1.28 9.36
N GLY A 44 -16.89 1.02 8.14
CA GLY A 44 -17.16 2.03 7.12
C GLY A 44 -15.96 2.39 6.23
N PHE A 45 -14.78 1.82 6.48
CA PHE A 45 -13.56 2.05 5.70
C PHE A 45 -13.02 0.79 5.00
N GLU A 46 -13.68 -0.36 5.14
CA GLU A 46 -13.25 -1.65 4.62
C GLU A 46 -13.14 -1.65 3.10
N GLY A 47 -14.07 -0.99 2.42
CA GLY A 47 -14.04 -0.84 0.95
C GLY A 47 -12.81 -0.04 0.49
N MET A 48 -12.44 1.02 1.22
CA MET A 48 -11.26 1.82 0.91
C MET A 48 -9.97 1.03 1.18
N ALA A 49 -9.91 0.31 2.31
CA ALA A 49 -8.78 -0.57 2.62
C ALA A 49 -8.60 -1.66 1.56
N THR A 50 -9.70 -2.28 1.11
CA THR A 50 -9.71 -3.28 0.04
C THR A 50 -9.22 -2.72 -1.29
N MET A 51 -9.65 -1.51 -1.65
CA MET A 51 -9.22 -0.83 -2.87
C MET A 51 -7.73 -0.51 -2.86
N ILE A 52 -7.22 0.03 -1.75
CA ILE A 52 -5.79 0.31 -1.55
C ILE A 52 -4.98 -0.99 -1.64
N HIS A 53 -5.39 -2.02 -0.90
CA HIS A 53 -4.75 -3.33 -0.93
C HIS A 53 -4.67 -3.87 -2.37
N SER A 54 -5.77 -3.79 -3.13
CA SER A 54 -5.84 -4.32 -4.49
C SER A 54 -4.86 -3.63 -5.43
N HIS A 55 -4.81 -2.30 -5.40
CA HIS A 55 -3.82 -1.54 -6.18
C HIS A 55 -2.38 -1.92 -5.81
N LEU A 56 -2.06 -1.96 -4.51
CA LEU A 56 -0.70 -2.25 -4.06
C LEU A 56 -0.28 -3.69 -4.40
N VAL A 57 -1.17 -4.67 -4.25
CA VAL A 57 -0.90 -6.07 -4.65
C VAL A 57 -0.72 -6.19 -6.16
N ASN A 58 -1.54 -5.50 -6.97
CA ASN A 58 -1.40 -5.52 -8.43
C ASN A 58 -0.08 -4.88 -8.87
N GLY A 59 0.28 -3.74 -8.29
CA GLY A 59 1.55 -3.07 -8.55
C GLY A 59 2.74 -3.96 -8.24
N LEU A 60 2.73 -4.61 -7.07
CA LEU A 60 3.81 -5.51 -6.64
C LEU A 60 3.93 -6.82 -7.45
N LYS A 61 2.90 -7.21 -8.20
CA LYS A 61 2.90 -8.43 -9.03
C LYS A 61 3.12 -8.14 -10.51
N SER A 62 2.92 -6.89 -10.94
CA SER A 62 3.01 -6.52 -12.35
C SER A 62 4.45 -6.60 -12.84
N THR A 63 4.66 -7.34 -13.93
CA THR A 63 5.91 -7.36 -14.69
C THR A 63 5.97 -6.25 -15.75
N ASN A 64 4.86 -5.56 -16.00
CA ASN A 64 4.81 -4.42 -16.90
C ASN A 64 5.12 -3.13 -16.12
N PRO A 65 6.21 -2.39 -16.45
CA PRO A 65 6.62 -1.21 -15.70
C PRO A 65 5.57 -0.09 -15.66
N ASN A 66 4.82 0.11 -16.75
CA ASN A 66 3.80 1.14 -16.81
C ASN A 66 2.60 0.82 -15.92
N ILE A 67 2.17 -0.46 -15.93
CA ILE A 67 1.08 -0.93 -15.07
C ILE A 67 1.54 -0.91 -13.61
N GLN A 68 2.75 -1.38 -13.32
CA GLN A 68 3.31 -1.35 -11.97
C GLN A 68 3.30 0.08 -11.42
N LYS A 69 3.85 1.04 -12.17
CA LYS A 69 3.90 2.44 -11.75
C LYS A 69 2.50 3.02 -11.51
N PHE A 70 1.57 2.78 -12.43
CA PHE A 70 0.18 3.24 -12.30
C PHE A 70 -0.51 2.70 -11.05
N GLU A 71 -0.38 1.40 -10.78
CA GLU A 71 -1.02 0.72 -9.65
C GLU A 71 -0.42 1.21 -8.32
N LEU A 72 0.91 1.31 -8.22
CA LEU A 72 1.58 1.80 -7.01
C LEU A 72 1.22 3.27 -6.73
N GLU A 73 1.19 4.13 -7.74
CA GLU A 73 0.76 5.52 -7.62
C GLU A 73 -0.71 5.62 -7.15
N SER A 74 -1.58 4.82 -7.78
CA SER A 74 -3.00 4.76 -7.44
C SER A 74 -3.25 4.30 -6.00
N GLY A 75 -2.43 3.36 -5.50
CA GLY A 75 -2.44 2.92 -4.11
C GLY A 75 -1.95 4.01 -3.16
N LEU A 76 -0.79 4.60 -3.42
CA LEU A 76 -0.19 5.68 -2.62
C LEU A 76 -1.11 6.91 -2.49
N LEU A 77 -1.72 7.33 -3.59
CA LEU A 77 -2.64 8.47 -3.63
C LEU A 77 -3.84 8.27 -2.69
N LYS A 78 -4.30 7.03 -2.54
CA LYS A 78 -5.43 6.66 -1.66
C LYS A 78 -5.00 6.36 -0.24
N LEU A 79 -3.78 5.86 -0.04
CA LEU A 79 -3.23 5.49 1.26
C LEU A 79 -3.15 6.69 2.21
N LYS A 80 -2.68 7.84 1.71
CA LYS A 80 -2.56 9.09 2.50
C LYS A 80 -3.91 9.58 3.08
N PRO A 81 -4.96 9.84 2.28
CA PRO A 81 -6.24 10.27 2.82
C PRO A 81 -6.93 9.20 3.66
N TYR A 82 -6.69 7.90 3.40
CA TYR A 82 -7.18 6.82 4.26
C TYR A 82 -6.61 6.94 5.68
N PHE A 83 -5.28 7.00 5.83
CA PHE A 83 -4.63 7.15 7.13
C PHE A 83 -4.99 8.46 7.84
N GLN A 84 -5.18 9.56 7.10
CA GLN A 84 -5.67 10.79 7.70
C GLN A 84 -7.07 10.63 8.31
N ARG A 85 -7.96 9.87 7.68
CA ARG A 85 -9.35 9.69 8.16
C ARG A 85 -9.47 8.72 9.32
N ILE A 86 -8.68 7.64 9.33
CA ILE A 86 -8.77 6.63 10.41
C ILE A 86 -8.07 7.03 11.70
N ASN A 87 -7.25 8.10 11.66
CA ASN A 87 -6.55 8.65 12.83
C ASN A 87 -7.24 9.92 13.37
N GLN A 88 -8.43 10.28 12.87
CA GLN A 88 -9.29 11.33 13.41
C GLN A 88 -10.17 10.78 14.53
#